data_AF-A0A0U3EWB3-F1
#
_entry.id   AF-A0A0U3EWB3-F1
#
_cell.length_a   1.000
_cell.length_b   1.000
_cell.length_c   1.000
_cell.angle_alpha   90.00
_cell.angle_beta   90.00
_cell.angle_gamma   90.00
#
_symmetry.space_group_name_H-M   'P 1'
#
loop_
_entity.id
_entity.type
_entity.pdbx_description
1 polymer ?
#
loop_
_entity_poly.entity_id
_entity_poly.type
_entity_poly.pdbx_seq_one_letter_code
_entity_poly.pdbx_strand_id
1 'polypeptide(L)'
;MSSPRRVHVEAKPGDRSPFLQSVIDADAAPLHLVLEPGIHRSGGVRLRSNVTLELAKGAELHFIPDYEAYAGNSVSVVAEESDRGMLVASGASNIAITGAGRIFGDGAGAFIVGEDAEMGTLRAQKLRPRVIVLEDCRDVRIEGISIEDAPLWTMHLVGCENVHVEGVFVDNNRRMPNTDGIVIDGCRNVLIVRSEFRTADDGIVLKTTRRPDGSLTGACENITARDCLIESHSCALKIGTESFAPFRNISFEDIRIEKSNRGLGIFSRDGGLVDGVRFARITLDCHETPAGFWGSGEAVTINTIERRPEEGPAGRVTNITIEDVTGSMEGAINLVAEHPGGISGVVLRRVALRQLPGRFGTGLAYDIRPTPADRFDRFEEENASGRVNAWRFGPDGKIIGLIDYPGGMPAVFASGIDGLVMEDVTVDRPEALPQGWNAQAVVLV
;
A
#
# COMPACT_ATOMS: atom_id res chain seq x y z
N MET A 1 38.14 -6.62 -1.59
CA MET A 1 37.33 -5.85 -0.61
C MET A 1 37.61 -6.44 0.76
N SER A 2 37.73 -5.61 1.81
CA SER A 2 37.87 -6.11 3.19
C SER A 2 36.62 -6.90 3.58
N SER A 3 36.79 -8.00 4.33
CA SER A 3 35.65 -8.67 4.98
C SER A 3 34.92 -7.65 5.86
N PRO A 4 33.57 -7.67 5.91
CA PRO A 4 32.82 -6.81 6.81
C PRO A 4 33.26 -7.07 8.26
N ARG A 5 33.40 -6.00 9.04
CA ARG A 5 33.54 -6.08 10.49
C ARG A 5 32.23 -6.65 11.03
N ARG A 6 32.27 -7.84 11.62
CA ARG A 6 31.08 -8.46 12.24
C ARG A 6 31.00 -8.10 13.71
N VAL A 7 29.85 -7.58 14.15
CA VAL A 7 29.61 -7.19 15.55
C VAL A 7 28.34 -7.87 16.04
N HIS A 8 28.46 -8.61 17.14
CA HIS A 8 27.33 -9.26 17.80
C HIS A 8 26.85 -8.39 18.96
N VAL A 9 25.53 -8.20 19.06
CA VAL A 9 24.89 -7.40 20.09
C VAL A 9 23.96 -8.29 20.88
N GLU A 10 24.32 -8.53 22.14
CA GLU A 10 23.45 -9.20 23.11
C GLU A 10 22.27 -8.30 23.50
N ALA A 11 21.10 -8.91 23.71
CA ALA A 11 19.95 -8.22 24.27
C ALA A 11 20.22 -7.79 25.72
N LYS A 12 20.01 -6.51 26.02
CA LYS A 12 20.19 -5.95 27.36
C LYS A 12 19.00 -5.03 27.71
N PRO A 13 18.63 -4.90 29.00
CA PRO A 13 17.60 -3.97 29.41
C PRO A 13 17.93 -2.52 29.03
N GLY A 14 16.89 -1.71 28.81
CA GLY A 14 17.01 -0.29 28.50
C GLY A 14 17.13 0.03 27.00
N ASP A 15 17.16 1.32 26.69
CA ASP A 15 17.30 1.81 25.32
C ASP A 15 18.70 1.49 24.76
N ARG A 16 18.72 0.75 23.66
CA ARG A 16 19.91 0.33 22.93
C ARG A 16 20.29 1.30 21.82
N SER A 17 19.45 2.28 21.48
CA SER A 17 19.68 3.18 20.34
C SER A 17 21.03 3.89 20.37
N PRO A 18 21.54 4.44 21.50
CA PRO A 18 22.83 5.14 21.48
C PRO A 18 23.99 4.18 21.22
N PHE A 19 23.88 2.95 21.72
CA PHE A 19 24.89 1.92 21.48
C PHE A 19 24.86 1.44 20.03
N LEU A 20 23.68 1.10 19.50
CA LEU A 20 23.53 0.66 18.11
C LEU A 20 24.06 1.72 17.15
N GLN A 21 23.67 2.99 17.36
CA GLN A 21 24.12 4.09 16.52
C GLN A 21 25.64 4.30 16.64
N SER A 22 26.23 4.20 17.84
CA SER A 22 27.69 4.31 18.01
C SER A 22 28.48 3.24 17.26
N VAL A 23 27.93 2.02 17.15
CA VAL A 23 28.56 0.91 16.40
C VAL A 23 28.44 1.14 14.90
N ILE A 24 27.29 1.66 14.44
CA ILE A 24 27.08 2.01 13.04
C ILE A 24 28.02 3.16 12.63
N ASP A 25 28.19 4.17 13.47
CA ASP A 25 28.96 5.38 13.16
C ASP A 25 30.48 5.23 13.36
N ALA A 26 30.94 4.16 14.01
CA ALA A 26 32.33 4.03 14.50
C ALA A 26 33.41 4.19 13.42
N ASP A 27 33.18 3.69 12.21
CA ASP A 27 34.06 3.85 11.05
C ASP A 27 33.27 3.75 9.74
N ALA A 28 33.94 3.96 8.59
CA ALA A 28 33.33 3.83 7.26
C ALA A 28 33.47 2.42 6.65
N ALA A 29 34.06 1.47 7.36
CA ALA A 29 34.25 0.12 6.85
C ALA A 29 32.88 -0.60 6.73
N PRO A 30 32.76 -1.61 5.85
CA PRO A 30 31.58 -2.46 5.81
C PRO A 30 31.33 -3.12 7.17
N LEU A 31 30.08 -3.03 7.64
CA LEU A 31 29.65 -3.51 8.96
C LEU A 31 28.57 -4.56 8.79
N HIS A 32 28.72 -5.69 9.49
CA HIS A 32 27.67 -6.69 9.69
C HIS A 32 27.30 -6.70 11.17
N LEU A 33 26.21 -6.02 11.51
CA LEU A 33 25.67 -5.91 12.85
C LEU A 33 24.62 -7.00 13.07
N VAL A 34 24.86 -7.89 14.04
CA VAL A 34 23.97 -9.00 14.37
C VAL A 34 23.31 -8.73 15.72
N LEU A 35 21.99 -8.56 15.74
CA LEU A 35 21.21 -8.58 16.97
C LEU A 35 20.97 -10.04 17.36
N GLU A 36 21.49 -10.44 18.52
CA GLU A 36 21.36 -11.79 19.04
C GLU A 36 19.98 -12.03 19.68
N PRO A 37 19.59 -13.29 19.97
CA PRO A 37 18.27 -13.59 20.53
C PRO A 37 17.95 -12.81 21.80
N GLY A 38 16.69 -12.39 21.92
CA GLY A 38 16.17 -11.56 23.01
C GLY A 38 15.63 -10.20 22.53
N ILE A 39 15.07 -9.45 23.48
CA ILE A 39 14.43 -8.15 23.19
C ILE A 39 15.46 -7.03 23.25
N HIS A 40 15.65 -6.35 22.11
CA HIS A 40 16.42 -5.12 21.94
C HIS A 40 15.45 -3.96 21.89
N ARG A 41 15.38 -3.16 22.96
CA ARG A 41 14.59 -1.92 22.94
C ARG A 41 15.40 -0.79 22.29
N SER A 42 14.82 -0.03 21.37
CA SER A 42 15.56 1.03 20.68
C SER A 42 14.68 2.23 20.37
N GLY A 43 15.20 3.45 20.54
CA GLY A 43 14.77 4.61 19.75
C GLY A 43 15.14 4.48 18.27
N GLY A 44 15.11 5.59 17.54
CA GLY A 44 15.45 5.61 16.11
C GLY A 44 16.87 5.12 15.80
N VAL A 45 17.00 4.32 14.74
CA VAL A 45 18.30 3.85 14.20
C VAL A 45 18.47 4.34 12.77
N ARG A 46 19.63 4.92 12.45
CA ARG A 46 19.98 5.36 11.10
C ARG A 46 21.11 4.50 10.53
N LEU A 47 20.81 3.80 9.44
CA LEU A 47 21.79 3.01 8.69
C LEU A 47 22.59 3.91 7.74
N ARG A 48 23.81 3.49 7.44
CA ARG A 48 24.69 4.09 6.42
C ARG A 48 25.05 3.06 5.35
N SER A 49 25.78 3.49 4.32
CA SER A 49 26.28 2.59 3.28
C SER A 49 27.12 1.44 3.85
N ASN A 50 27.03 0.27 3.21
CA ASN A 50 27.75 -0.96 3.55
C ASN A 50 27.40 -1.53 4.95
N VAL A 51 26.18 -1.31 5.42
CA VAL A 51 25.69 -1.89 6.68
C VAL A 51 24.72 -3.04 6.37
N THR A 52 25.00 -4.20 6.94
CA THR A 52 24.03 -5.28 7.12
C THR A 52 23.56 -5.29 8.56
N LEU A 53 22.26 -5.07 8.80
CA LEU A 53 21.59 -5.31 10.07
C LEU A 53 20.93 -6.69 9.99
N GLU A 54 21.43 -7.66 10.76
CA GLU A 54 20.87 -9.00 10.88
C GLU A 54 20.12 -9.13 12.20
N LEU A 55 18.83 -9.46 12.16
CA LEU A 55 18.06 -9.89 13.31
C LEU A 55 18.10 -11.42 13.35
N ALA A 56 18.92 -11.98 14.25
CA ALA A 56 19.05 -13.42 14.38
C ALA A 56 17.69 -14.06 14.77
N LYS A 57 17.54 -15.36 14.54
CA LYS A 57 16.34 -16.09 14.98
C LYS A 57 16.12 -15.91 16.48
N GLY A 58 14.94 -15.41 16.86
CA GLY A 58 14.60 -15.10 18.25
C GLY A 58 15.09 -13.74 18.75
N ALA A 59 15.72 -12.93 17.90
CA ALA A 59 15.97 -11.52 18.17
C ALA A 59 14.69 -10.73 17.89
N GLU A 60 14.38 -9.79 18.79
CA GLU A 60 13.24 -8.90 18.65
C GLU A 60 13.70 -7.45 18.82
N LEU A 61 13.54 -6.63 17.79
CA LEU A 61 13.77 -5.19 17.86
C LEU A 61 12.46 -4.49 18.19
N HIS A 62 12.31 -4.06 19.45
CA HIS A 62 11.14 -3.34 19.94
C HIS A 62 11.45 -1.86 19.95
N PHE A 63 10.76 -1.10 19.11
CA PHE A 63 10.98 0.33 19.11
C PHE A 63 10.28 1.01 20.31
N ILE A 64 10.87 2.09 20.81
CA ILE A 64 10.31 2.84 21.95
C ILE A 64 9.01 3.51 21.50
N PRO A 65 7.88 3.27 22.18
CA PRO A 65 6.56 3.77 21.77
C PRO A 65 6.37 5.27 22.09
N ASP A 66 7.28 6.11 21.62
CA ASP A 66 7.29 7.56 21.79
C ASP A 66 7.77 8.20 20.48
N TYR A 67 6.95 9.07 19.89
CA TYR A 67 7.30 9.76 18.65
C TYR A 67 8.62 10.55 18.77
N GLU A 68 8.92 11.11 19.95
CA GLU A 68 10.15 11.88 20.20
C GLU A 68 11.41 11.01 20.26
N ALA A 69 11.29 9.70 20.48
CA ALA A 69 12.41 8.77 20.38
C ALA A 69 13.00 8.66 18.96
N TYR A 70 12.33 9.24 17.95
CA TYR A 70 12.73 9.24 16.54
C TYR A 70 13.10 10.63 16.01
N ALA A 71 13.31 11.62 16.88
CA ALA A 71 13.59 12.99 16.45
C ALA A 71 14.83 13.13 15.54
N GLY A 72 15.82 12.23 15.66
CA GLY A 72 17.00 12.15 14.77
C GLY A 72 16.75 11.43 13.43
N ASN A 73 15.59 10.82 13.26
CA ASN A 73 15.20 10.02 12.10
C ASN A 73 14.13 10.72 11.26
N SER A 74 14.36 12.01 10.95
CA SER A 74 13.53 12.71 9.97
C SER A 74 13.71 12.14 8.57
N VAL A 75 12.64 12.22 7.77
CA VAL A 75 12.54 11.75 6.38
C VAL A 75 11.83 12.79 5.51
N SER A 76 12.04 12.73 4.20
CA SER A 76 11.66 13.80 3.26
C SER A 76 10.17 13.80 2.85
N VAL A 77 9.49 12.66 2.93
CA VAL A 77 8.06 12.54 2.58
C VAL A 77 7.21 12.56 3.85
N VAL A 78 6.26 13.50 3.94
CA VAL A 78 5.32 13.59 5.08
C VAL A 78 4.10 12.72 4.82
N ALA A 79 3.72 11.90 5.80
CA ALA A 79 2.51 11.06 5.76
C ALA A 79 1.75 11.19 7.08
N GLU A 80 0.46 11.51 7.05
CA GLU A 80 -0.37 11.71 8.26
C GLU A 80 0.29 12.64 9.31
N GLU A 81 0.75 13.81 8.84
CA GLU A 81 1.50 14.82 9.61
C GLU A 81 2.90 14.35 10.08
N SER A 82 3.30 13.10 9.85
CA SER A 82 4.56 12.54 10.30
C SER A 82 5.69 12.65 9.28
N ASP A 83 6.85 13.07 9.77
CA ASP A 83 8.13 13.15 9.08
C ASP A 83 9.19 12.22 9.68
N ARG A 84 8.81 11.18 10.45
CA ARG A 84 9.77 10.31 11.17
C ARG A 84 9.67 8.83 10.79
N GLY A 85 10.79 8.12 10.98
CA GLY A 85 10.89 6.67 10.83
C GLY A 85 11.68 5.99 11.96
N MET A 86 11.36 4.74 12.25
CA MET A 86 12.03 3.98 13.31
C MET A 86 13.41 3.48 12.88
N LEU A 87 13.49 2.88 11.69
CA LEU A 87 14.73 2.46 11.02
C LEU A 87 14.85 3.21 9.70
N VAL A 88 15.87 4.05 9.55
CA VAL A 88 16.00 4.92 8.37
C VAL A 88 17.35 4.79 7.68
N ALA A 89 17.39 5.08 6.38
CA ALA A 89 18.60 5.35 5.62
C ALA A 89 18.32 6.43 4.58
N SER A 90 19.31 7.26 4.26
CA SER A 90 19.19 8.28 3.22
C SER A 90 20.47 8.37 2.40
N GLY A 91 20.35 8.35 1.07
CA GLY A 91 21.47 8.48 0.14
C GLY A 91 22.54 7.38 0.25
N ALA A 92 22.18 6.23 0.83
CA ALA A 92 23.12 5.17 1.16
C ALA A 92 23.15 4.05 0.11
N SER A 93 24.19 3.23 0.12
CA SER A 93 24.35 2.13 -0.85
C SER A 93 24.80 0.83 -0.19
N ASN A 94 24.40 -0.31 -0.76
CA ASN A 94 24.72 -1.65 -0.25
C ASN A 94 24.26 -1.80 1.21
N ILE A 95 22.94 -1.70 1.42
CA ILE A 95 22.29 -1.89 2.72
C ILE A 95 21.54 -3.21 2.71
N ALA A 96 21.65 -3.96 3.82
CA ALA A 96 20.84 -5.16 4.01
C ALA A 96 20.18 -5.17 5.39
N ILE A 97 18.90 -5.50 5.45
CA ILE A 97 18.15 -5.78 6.69
C ILE A 97 17.68 -7.24 6.58
N THR A 98 18.22 -8.12 7.41
CA THR A 98 18.15 -9.57 7.16
C THR A 98 17.87 -10.37 8.42
N GLY A 99 17.59 -11.66 8.26
CA GLY A 99 17.52 -12.63 9.35
C GLY A 99 16.10 -13.03 9.70
N ALA A 100 15.95 -13.99 10.62
CA ALA A 100 14.66 -14.59 11.00
C ALA A 100 14.11 -14.04 12.33
N GLY A 101 14.53 -12.81 12.69
CA GLY A 101 14.03 -12.09 13.84
C GLY A 101 12.86 -11.16 13.50
N ARG A 102 12.36 -10.47 14.52
CA ARG A 102 11.16 -9.64 14.44
C ARG A 102 11.46 -8.18 14.74
N ILE A 103 10.81 -7.27 14.01
CA ILE A 103 10.65 -5.86 14.37
C ILE A 103 9.22 -5.67 14.89
N PHE A 104 9.06 -5.03 16.05
CA PHE A 104 7.76 -4.76 16.66
C PHE A 104 7.53 -3.25 16.81
N GLY A 105 6.44 -2.74 16.21
CA GLY A 105 6.12 -1.32 16.13
C GLY A 105 5.20 -0.78 17.23
N ASP A 106 4.49 -1.65 17.96
CA ASP A 106 3.52 -1.30 19.02
C ASP A 106 2.45 -0.27 18.59
N GLY A 107 2.03 -0.34 17.32
CA GLY A 107 1.10 0.60 16.70
C GLY A 107 -0.27 0.63 17.35
N ALA A 108 -0.89 -0.54 17.54
CA ALA A 108 -2.22 -0.65 18.14
C ALA A 108 -2.20 -0.45 19.66
N GLY A 109 -1.04 -0.60 20.31
CA GLY A 109 -0.89 -0.38 21.75
C GLY A 109 -0.63 1.08 22.10
N ALA A 110 0.34 1.71 21.43
CA ALA A 110 0.87 3.00 21.84
C ALA A 110 0.40 4.18 21.00
N PHE A 111 -0.01 3.97 19.76
CA PHE A 111 -0.27 5.03 18.78
C PHE A 111 -1.75 5.18 18.43
N ILE A 112 -2.63 4.96 19.41
CA ILE A 112 -4.09 5.11 19.29
C ILE A 112 -4.66 6.10 20.32
N VAL A 113 -5.78 6.76 19.97
CA VAL A 113 -6.56 7.64 20.86
C VAL A 113 -7.94 7.07 21.20
N GLY A 114 -8.30 5.93 20.63
CA GLY A 114 -9.58 5.26 20.87
C GLY A 114 -9.96 4.34 19.73
N GLU A 115 -11.26 4.04 19.64
CA GLU A 115 -11.83 3.19 18.60
C GLU A 115 -12.96 3.92 17.87
N ASP A 116 -13.17 3.57 16.61
CA ASP A 116 -14.34 3.93 15.82
C ASP A 116 -15.15 2.66 15.59
N ALA A 117 -16.22 2.50 16.37
CA ALA A 117 -17.06 1.30 16.35
C ALA A 117 -17.91 1.20 15.09
N GLU A 118 -18.27 2.31 14.46
CA GLU A 118 -19.07 2.33 13.23
C GLU A 118 -18.26 1.79 12.05
N MET A 119 -16.97 2.14 12.00
CA MET A 119 -16.03 1.62 11.00
C MET A 119 -15.35 0.32 11.42
N GLY A 120 -15.47 -0.10 12.67
CA GLY A 120 -14.74 -1.26 13.21
C GLY A 120 -13.22 -1.04 13.29
N THR A 121 -12.76 0.20 13.31
CA THR A 121 -11.33 0.57 13.25
C THR A 121 -10.82 1.17 14.54
N LEU A 122 -9.49 1.28 14.68
CA LEU A 122 -8.85 2.10 15.71
C LEU A 122 -8.79 3.55 15.24
N ARG A 123 -8.89 4.49 16.19
CA ARG A 123 -8.59 5.90 15.97
C ARG A 123 -7.12 6.11 16.27
N ALA A 124 -6.34 6.31 15.22
CA ALA A 124 -4.92 6.55 15.31
C ALA A 124 -4.60 7.91 15.97
N GLN A 125 -3.48 7.98 16.70
CA GLN A 125 -2.87 9.26 17.08
C GLN A 125 -2.37 10.01 15.84
N LYS A 126 -2.30 11.34 15.96
CA LYS A 126 -1.50 12.17 15.05
C LYS A 126 -0.02 11.89 15.31
N LEU A 127 0.84 12.10 14.31
CA LEU A 127 2.30 11.91 14.41
C LEU A 127 2.70 10.48 14.78
N ARG A 128 2.60 9.57 13.82
CA ARG A 128 3.00 8.16 13.96
C ARG A 128 4.23 7.87 13.13
N PRO A 129 5.29 7.24 13.67
CA PRO A 129 6.49 6.95 12.88
C PRO A 129 6.22 5.79 11.90
N ARG A 130 6.88 5.79 10.74
CA ARG A 130 6.94 4.61 9.87
C ARG A 130 7.99 3.63 10.37
N VAL A 131 7.86 2.33 10.09
CA VAL A 131 8.80 1.34 10.66
C VAL A 131 10.14 1.36 9.94
N ILE A 132 10.15 1.13 8.62
CA ILE A 132 11.36 1.20 7.78
C ILE A 132 11.17 2.29 6.74
N VAL A 133 12.08 3.26 6.66
CA VAL A 133 12.09 4.29 5.60
C VAL A 133 13.46 4.40 4.97
N LEU A 134 13.58 4.04 3.69
CA LEU A 134 14.83 4.14 2.94
C LEU A 134 14.65 5.15 1.81
N GLU A 135 15.45 6.21 1.83
CA GLU A 135 15.35 7.31 0.87
C GLU A 135 16.60 7.38 -0.02
N ASP A 136 16.41 7.46 -1.33
CA ASP A 136 17.45 7.62 -2.35
C ASP A 136 18.60 6.60 -2.19
N CYS A 137 18.27 5.38 -1.77
CA CYS A 137 19.22 4.31 -1.53
C CYS A 137 19.45 3.42 -2.76
N ARG A 138 20.63 2.81 -2.86
CA ARG A 138 21.00 1.88 -3.93
C ARG A 138 21.44 0.52 -3.41
N ASP A 139 21.11 -0.55 -4.13
CA ASP A 139 21.49 -1.92 -3.78
C ASP A 139 20.99 -2.29 -2.37
N VAL A 140 19.66 -2.34 -2.24
CA VAL A 140 18.94 -2.58 -0.98
C VAL A 140 18.46 -4.02 -0.92
N ARG A 141 18.70 -4.70 0.19
CA ARG A 141 18.17 -6.05 0.47
C ARG A 141 17.37 -6.08 1.77
N ILE A 142 16.16 -6.60 1.73
CA ILE A 142 15.33 -6.86 2.93
C ILE A 142 14.88 -8.33 2.88
N GLU A 143 15.42 -9.16 3.78
CA GLU A 143 15.35 -10.62 3.62
C GLU A 143 14.97 -11.35 4.92
N GLY A 144 13.89 -12.12 4.89
CA GLY A 144 13.52 -13.10 5.93
C GLY A 144 12.93 -12.56 7.24
N ILE A 145 12.93 -11.24 7.42
CA ILE A 145 12.48 -10.61 8.67
C ILE A 145 10.95 -10.63 8.81
N SER A 146 10.48 -10.56 10.06
CA SER A 146 9.09 -10.29 10.38
C SER A 146 8.91 -8.86 10.90
N ILE A 147 7.84 -8.19 10.52
CA ILE A 147 7.45 -6.87 11.03
C ILE A 147 6.02 -6.94 11.53
N GLU A 148 5.78 -6.56 12.78
CA GLU A 148 4.49 -6.67 13.43
C GLU A 148 4.02 -5.33 14.01
N ASP A 149 2.71 -5.11 13.93
CA ASP A 149 2.00 -4.01 14.56
C ASP A 149 2.59 -2.62 14.26
N ALA A 150 2.76 -2.30 12.98
CA ALA A 150 3.24 -1.00 12.54
C ALA A 150 2.28 0.14 12.96
N PRO A 151 2.79 1.28 13.45
CA PRO A 151 1.95 2.43 13.74
C PRO A 151 1.55 3.23 12.50
N LEU A 152 2.29 3.19 11.40
CA LEU A 152 2.00 3.84 10.11
C LEU A 152 2.49 2.89 8.99
N TRP A 153 2.72 3.38 7.77
CA TRP A 153 3.29 2.59 6.67
C TRP A 153 4.50 1.79 7.14
N THR A 154 4.51 0.50 6.82
CA THR A 154 5.46 -0.45 7.40
C THR A 154 6.83 -0.30 6.77
N MET A 155 6.91 -0.48 5.45
CA MET A 155 8.14 -0.29 4.68
C MET A 155 7.91 0.76 3.61
N HIS A 156 8.65 1.87 3.67
CA HIS A 156 8.56 2.96 2.71
C HIS A 156 9.90 3.17 2.00
N LEU A 157 9.94 2.78 0.72
CA LEU A 157 11.12 2.91 -0.12
C LEU A 157 10.89 4.08 -1.06
N VAL A 158 11.70 5.13 -0.92
CA VAL A 158 11.56 6.40 -1.64
C VAL A 158 12.76 6.58 -2.55
N GLY A 159 12.55 6.71 -3.86
CA GLY A 159 13.63 7.00 -4.82
C GLY A 159 14.73 5.93 -4.87
N CYS A 160 14.46 4.72 -4.39
CA CYS A 160 15.46 3.65 -4.30
C CYS A 160 15.68 2.94 -5.64
N GLU A 161 16.88 2.40 -5.84
CA GLU A 161 17.25 1.66 -7.05
C GLU A 161 17.95 0.34 -6.72
N ASN A 162 17.62 -0.72 -7.47
CA ASN A 162 18.08 -2.09 -7.24
C ASN A 162 17.67 -2.59 -5.85
N VAL A 163 16.38 -2.86 -5.70
CA VAL A 163 15.76 -3.29 -4.44
C VAL A 163 15.37 -4.76 -4.54
N HIS A 164 15.78 -5.55 -3.56
CA HIS A 164 15.39 -6.94 -3.39
C HIS A 164 14.70 -7.14 -2.05
N VAL A 165 13.44 -7.57 -2.08
CA VAL A 165 12.65 -7.94 -0.89
C VAL A 165 12.27 -9.40 -1.01
N GLU A 166 12.70 -10.23 -0.07
CA GLU A 166 12.46 -11.67 -0.12
C GLU A 166 12.07 -12.23 1.25
N GLY A 167 11.03 -13.08 1.29
CA GLY A 167 10.73 -13.84 2.50
C GLY A 167 10.29 -12.98 3.68
N VAL A 168 9.84 -11.75 3.43
CA VAL A 168 9.38 -10.83 4.49
C VAL A 168 7.96 -11.18 4.89
N PHE A 169 7.70 -11.14 6.20
CA PHE A 169 6.36 -11.30 6.76
C PHE A 169 5.95 -10.00 7.46
N VAL A 170 4.83 -9.39 7.03
CA VAL A 170 4.21 -8.24 7.69
C VAL A 170 2.85 -8.65 8.26
N ASP A 171 2.65 -8.44 9.57
CA ASP A 171 1.38 -8.69 10.25
C ASP A 171 0.98 -7.48 11.10
N ASN A 172 0.18 -6.59 10.50
CA ASN A 172 -0.31 -5.38 11.16
C ASN A 172 -1.73 -5.58 11.68
N ASN A 173 -2.09 -4.88 12.74
CA ASN A 173 -3.47 -4.90 13.23
C ASN A 173 -4.45 -4.44 12.14
N ARG A 174 -5.40 -5.30 11.75
CA ARG A 174 -6.38 -5.08 10.67
C ARG A 174 -7.39 -3.95 10.95
N ARG A 175 -7.36 -3.36 12.14
CA ARG A 175 -8.15 -2.20 12.54
C ARG A 175 -7.35 -0.89 12.51
N MET A 176 -6.02 -0.95 12.41
CA MET A 176 -5.13 0.22 12.49
C MET A 176 -4.99 0.91 11.11
N PRO A 177 -5.52 2.12 10.90
CA PRO A 177 -5.50 2.77 9.59
C PRO A 177 -4.07 3.14 9.14
N ASN A 178 -3.87 3.27 7.82
CA ASN A 178 -2.61 3.69 7.20
C ASN A 178 -1.43 2.73 7.51
N THR A 179 -1.69 1.43 7.56
CA THR A 179 -0.69 0.39 7.85
C THR A 179 -0.35 -0.44 6.61
N ASP A 180 0.05 0.26 5.54
CA ASP A 180 0.48 -0.33 4.28
C ASP A 180 1.64 -1.32 4.50
N GLY A 181 1.67 -2.41 3.74
CA GLY A 181 2.67 -3.46 3.88
C GLY A 181 4.02 -3.01 3.32
N ILE A 182 4.05 -2.63 2.05
CA ILE A 182 5.21 -2.02 1.41
C ILE A 182 4.78 -0.94 0.41
N VAL A 183 5.41 0.23 0.55
CA VAL A 183 5.21 1.40 -0.29
C VAL A 183 6.46 1.60 -1.14
N ILE A 184 6.31 1.42 -2.45
CA ILE A 184 7.34 1.66 -3.45
C ILE A 184 7.08 3.04 -4.09
N ASP A 185 7.84 4.04 -3.67
CA ASP A 185 7.62 5.43 -4.06
C ASP A 185 8.75 5.94 -4.96
N GLY A 186 8.50 6.03 -6.27
CA GLY A 186 9.47 6.50 -7.26
C GLY A 186 10.74 5.64 -7.39
N CYS A 187 10.64 4.33 -7.17
CA CYS A 187 11.78 3.41 -7.21
C CYS A 187 11.99 2.73 -8.57
N ARG A 188 13.20 2.22 -8.82
CA ARG A 188 13.56 1.50 -10.05
C ARG A 188 14.21 0.15 -9.79
N ASN A 189 13.93 -0.82 -10.65
CA ASN A 189 14.47 -2.19 -10.57
C ASN A 189 14.19 -2.82 -9.20
N VAL A 190 12.91 -3.09 -8.94
CA VAL A 190 12.43 -3.62 -7.66
C VAL A 190 11.90 -5.04 -7.87
N LEU A 191 12.37 -5.96 -7.03
CA LEU A 191 11.89 -7.34 -6.99
C LEU A 191 11.40 -7.67 -5.57
N ILE A 192 10.11 -7.98 -5.45
CA ILE A 192 9.47 -8.48 -4.22
C ILE A 192 9.07 -9.93 -4.45
N VAL A 193 9.59 -10.88 -3.65
CA VAL A 193 9.32 -12.31 -3.84
C VAL A 193 9.03 -13.04 -2.55
N ARG A 194 8.21 -14.09 -2.62
CA ARG A 194 8.02 -15.04 -1.50
C ARG A 194 7.65 -14.35 -0.19
N SER A 195 6.91 -13.25 -0.26
CA SER A 195 6.61 -12.39 0.89
C SER A 195 5.13 -12.40 1.20
N GLU A 196 4.80 -12.15 2.46
CA GLU A 196 3.44 -12.16 2.95
C GLU A 196 3.10 -10.86 3.67
N PHE A 197 1.99 -10.24 3.28
CA PHE A 197 1.54 -8.94 3.80
C PHE A 197 0.11 -9.06 4.31
N ARG A 198 -0.09 -8.84 5.61
CA ARG A 198 -1.41 -8.78 6.25
C ARG A 198 -1.61 -7.40 6.86
N THR A 199 -2.47 -6.60 6.25
CA THR A 199 -2.54 -5.16 6.48
C THR A 199 -3.97 -4.67 6.66
N ALA A 200 -4.15 -3.59 7.41
CA ALA A 200 -5.44 -2.88 7.40
C ALA A 200 -5.58 -2.00 6.15
N ASP A 201 -4.46 -1.51 5.63
CA ASP A 201 -4.42 -0.69 4.43
C ASP A 201 -3.79 -1.46 3.27
N ASP A 202 -3.20 -0.78 2.29
CA ASP A 202 -2.71 -1.42 1.06
C ASP A 202 -1.63 -2.48 1.30
N GLY A 203 -1.66 -3.60 0.58
CA GLY A 203 -0.68 -4.68 0.72
C GLY A 203 0.67 -4.30 0.11
N ILE A 204 0.72 -4.27 -1.23
CA ILE A 204 1.83 -3.73 -2.01
C ILE A 204 1.30 -2.52 -2.78
N VAL A 205 1.85 -1.33 -2.50
CA VAL A 205 1.43 -0.09 -3.15
C VAL A 205 2.59 0.63 -3.81
N LEU A 206 2.35 1.09 -5.04
CA LEU A 206 3.27 1.92 -5.80
C LEU A 206 2.77 3.36 -5.80
N LYS A 207 3.65 4.30 -5.47
CA LYS A 207 3.36 5.74 -5.45
C LYS A 207 4.42 6.48 -6.25
N THR A 208 4.10 7.71 -6.65
CA THR A 208 5.07 8.69 -7.10
C THR A 208 4.68 10.02 -6.47
N THR A 209 5.34 10.36 -5.36
CA THR A 209 4.96 11.48 -4.49
C THR A 209 5.66 12.79 -4.86
N ARG A 210 4.94 13.90 -4.68
CA ARG A 210 5.52 15.25 -4.64
C ARG A 210 5.90 15.59 -3.20
N ARG A 211 7.19 15.82 -2.96
CA ARG A 211 7.74 16.21 -1.65
C ARG A 211 7.31 17.64 -1.26
N PRO A 212 7.42 18.01 0.03
CA PRO A 212 7.08 19.36 0.49
C PRO A 212 7.87 20.48 -0.21
N ASP A 213 9.09 20.21 -0.67
CA ASP A 213 9.92 21.16 -1.43
C ASP A 213 9.53 21.27 -2.92
N GLY A 214 8.51 20.53 -3.36
CA GLY A 214 8.02 20.49 -4.73
C GLY A 214 8.73 19.49 -5.64
N SER A 215 9.83 18.86 -5.19
CA SER A 215 10.51 17.81 -5.95
C SER A 215 9.68 16.53 -6.00
N LEU A 216 9.89 15.69 -7.02
CA LEU A 216 9.22 14.40 -7.15
C LEU A 216 10.13 13.25 -6.69
N THR A 217 9.56 12.20 -6.10
CA THR A 217 10.31 10.98 -5.74
C THR A 217 10.90 10.28 -6.97
N GLY A 218 10.25 10.42 -8.12
CA GLY A 218 10.70 9.89 -9.41
C GLY A 218 9.69 8.92 -10.00
N ALA A 219 10.03 8.34 -11.15
CA ALA A 219 9.19 7.31 -11.78
C ALA A 219 9.36 5.95 -11.11
N CYS A 220 8.28 5.18 -11.07
CA CYS A 220 8.27 3.76 -10.72
C CYS A 220 8.49 2.94 -11.99
N GLU A 221 9.65 2.30 -12.16
CA GLU A 221 9.99 1.57 -13.39
C GLU A 221 10.64 0.21 -13.11
N ASN A 222 10.26 -0.82 -13.88
CA ASN A 222 10.77 -2.19 -13.77
C ASN A 222 10.56 -2.78 -12.37
N ILE A 223 9.29 -2.98 -12.01
CA ILE A 223 8.89 -3.49 -10.70
C ILE A 223 8.19 -4.83 -10.88
N THR A 224 8.62 -5.84 -10.14
CA THR A 224 7.98 -7.16 -10.13
C THR A 224 7.71 -7.59 -8.70
N ALA A 225 6.45 -7.93 -8.41
CA ALA A 225 6.08 -8.67 -7.22
C ALA A 225 5.57 -10.05 -7.62
N ARG A 226 6.12 -11.12 -7.02
CA ARG A 226 5.67 -12.48 -7.32
C ARG A 226 5.76 -13.47 -6.18
N ASP A 227 5.02 -14.57 -6.28
CA ASP A 227 5.00 -15.63 -5.26
C ASP A 227 4.59 -15.09 -3.89
N CYS A 228 3.65 -14.15 -3.83
CA CYS A 228 3.25 -13.47 -2.59
C CYS A 228 1.86 -13.89 -2.10
N LEU A 229 1.65 -13.77 -0.79
CA LEU A 229 0.34 -13.88 -0.14
C LEU A 229 -0.06 -12.53 0.45
N ILE A 230 -1.27 -12.05 0.14
CA ILE A 230 -1.71 -10.72 0.56
C ILE A 230 -3.11 -10.78 1.17
N GLU A 231 -3.26 -10.19 2.36
CA GLU A 231 -4.52 -9.86 3.03
C GLU A 231 -4.56 -8.35 3.26
N SER A 232 -5.57 -7.66 2.74
CA SER A 232 -5.70 -6.20 2.88
C SER A 232 -7.14 -5.77 3.06
N HIS A 233 -7.44 -5.03 4.14
CA HIS A 233 -8.75 -4.37 4.30
C HIS A 233 -8.93 -3.11 3.43
N SER A 234 -7.93 -2.75 2.60
CA SER A 234 -7.98 -1.67 1.61
C SER A 234 -7.79 -2.25 0.21
N CYS A 235 -6.58 -2.20 -0.37
CA CYS A 235 -6.29 -2.82 -1.66
C CYS A 235 -5.04 -3.70 -1.60
N ALA A 236 -5.17 -4.96 -1.98
CA ALA A 236 -4.06 -5.92 -1.92
C ALA A 236 -2.89 -5.48 -2.82
N LEU A 237 -3.17 -5.10 -4.06
CA LEU A 237 -2.19 -4.63 -5.03
C LEU A 237 -2.62 -3.30 -5.62
N LYS A 238 -1.84 -2.23 -5.40
CA LYS A 238 -2.26 -0.88 -5.77
C LYS A 238 -1.20 -0.06 -6.47
N ILE A 239 -1.64 0.73 -7.44
CA ILE A 239 -0.89 1.87 -7.99
C ILE A 239 -1.66 3.14 -7.62
N GLY A 240 -0.97 4.12 -7.04
CA GLY A 240 -1.52 5.37 -6.54
C GLY A 240 -1.83 5.35 -5.04
N THR A 241 -2.55 6.34 -4.51
CA THR A 241 -3.19 7.46 -5.20
C THR A 241 -2.21 8.55 -5.62
N GLU A 242 -1.06 8.68 -4.97
CA GLU A 242 -0.01 9.65 -5.35
C GLU A 242 0.60 9.18 -6.66
N SER A 243 0.37 9.94 -7.73
CA SER A 243 0.66 9.53 -9.10
C SER A 243 1.27 10.67 -9.91
N PHE A 244 2.22 11.41 -9.33
CA PHE A 244 2.80 12.63 -9.91
C PHE A 244 3.83 12.35 -11.02
N ALA A 245 4.39 11.14 -11.08
CA ALA A 245 5.37 10.72 -12.07
C ALA A 245 5.02 9.35 -12.67
N PRO A 246 5.64 8.95 -13.80
CA PRO A 246 5.25 7.74 -14.51
C PRO A 246 5.39 6.43 -13.72
N PHE A 247 4.54 5.47 -14.06
CA PHE A 247 4.59 4.06 -13.66
C PHE A 247 4.75 3.23 -14.93
N ARG A 248 5.86 2.48 -15.07
CA ARG A 248 6.17 1.73 -16.30
C ARG A 248 6.71 0.34 -16.03
N ASN A 249 6.28 -0.62 -16.84
CA ASN A 249 6.77 -2.00 -16.79
C ASN A 249 6.66 -2.59 -15.37
N ILE A 250 5.41 -2.74 -14.93
CA ILE A 250 5.06 -3.27 -13.61
C ILE A 250 4.38 -4.62 -13.78
N SER A 251 4.83 -5.62 -13.04
CA SER A 251 4.23 -6.95 -13.06
C SER A 251 3.91 -7.46 -11.66
N PHE A 252 2.70 -7.95 -11.49
CA PHE A 252 2.22 -8.68 -10.31
C PHE A 252 1.86 -10.09 -10.75
N GLU A 253 2.62 -11.09 -10.31
CA GLU A 253 2.54 -12.45 -10.86
C GLU A 253 2.49 -13.53 -9.78
N ASP A 254 1.69 -14.58 -9.95
CA ASP A 254 1.66 -15.72 -9.01
C ASP A 254 1.33 -15.27 -7.56
N ILE A 255 0.27 -14.47 -7.42
CA ILE A 255 -0.13 -13.88 -6.13
C ILE A 255 -1.46 -14.47 -5.67
N ARG A 256 -1.52 -14.83 -4.38
CA ARG A 256 -2.76 -15.20 -3.70
C ARG A 256 -3.23 -14.02 -2.85
N ILE A 257 -4.43 -13.54 -3.14
CA ILE A 257 -5.12 -12.49 -2.39
C ILE A 257 -6.24 -13.16 -1.58
N GLU A 258 -6.26 -12.96 -0.28
CA GLU A 258 -7.27 -13.55 0.62
C GLU A 258 -7.92 -12.49 1.49
N LYS A 259 -9.19 -12.70 1.84
CA LYS A 259 -9.92 -11.91 2.85
C LYS A 259 -9.74 -10.40 2.68
N SER A 260 -9.69 -9.95 1.42
CA SER A 260 -9.30 -8.59 1.09
C SER A 260 -10.51 -7.76 0.72
N ASN A 261 -10.42 -6.45 0.82
CA ASN A 261 -11.47 -5.57 0.31
C ASN A 261 -11.36 -5.46 -1.22
N ARG A 262 -10.27 -4.88 -1.71
CA ARG A 262 -9.98 -4.80 -3.15
C ARG A 262 -8.81 -5.70 -3.55
N GLY A 263 -8.94 -6.33 -4.72
CA GLY A 263 -7.88 -7.13 -5.32
C GLY A 263 -6.84 -6.25 -6.02
N LEU A 264 -7.14 -5.84 -7.25
CA LEU A 264 -6.22 -5.17 -8.17
C LEU A 264 -6.64 -3.71 -8.39
N GLY A 265 -5.79 -2.75 -8.00
CA GLY A 265 -6.13 -1.33 -7.97
C GLY A 265 -5.19 -0.42 -8.77
N ILE A 266 -5.74 0.47 -9.60
CA ILE A 266 -5.00 1.57 -10.24
C ILE A 266 -5.79 2.87 -10.05
N PHE A 267 -5.19 3.83 -9.34
CA PHE A 267 -5.80 5.10 -8.97
C PHE A 267 -4.92 6.24 -9.50
N SER A 268 -5.22 6.70 -10.70
CA SER A 268 -4.51 7.82 -11.32
C SER A 268 -5.17 9.15 -10.98
N ARG A 269 -4.38 10.11 -10.50
CA ARG A 269 -4.86 11.35 -9.89
C ARG A 269 -4.07 12.60 -10.30
N ASP A 270 -2.75 12.47 -10.47
CA ASP A 270 -1.83 13.61 -10.41
C ASP A 270 -0.98 13.81 -11.69
N GLY A 271 -1.47 13.36 -12.84
CA GLY A 271 -0.86 13.61 -14.16
C GLY A 271 0.21 12.60 -14.62
N GLY A 272 0.71 11.73 -13.74
CA GLY A 272 1.68 10.70 -14.09
C GLY A 272 1.09 9.58 -14.94
N LEU A 273 1.74 9.28 -16.06
CA LEU A 273 1.34 8.19 -16.96
C LEU A 273 1.49 6.82 -16.28
N VAL A 274 0.44 5.98 -16.31
CA VAL A 274 0.51 4.56 -16.01
C VAL A 274 0.52 3.79 -17.32
N ASP A 275 1.62 3.10 -17.64
CA ASP A 275 1.81 2.44 -18.93
C ASP A 275 2.52 1.08 -18.78
N GLY A 276 1.85 0.01 -19.18
CA GLY A 276 2.43 -1.34 -19.13
C GLY A 276 2.39 -1.92 -17.72
N VAL A 277 1.18 -2.24 -17.25
CA VAL A 277 0.95 -2.94 -15.98
C VAL A 277 0.31 -4.29 -16.27
N ARG A 278 0.89 -5.35 -15.71
CA ARG A 278 0.39 -6.71 -15.84
C ARG A 278 0.04 -7.30 -14.47
N PHE A 279 -1.16 -7.83 -14.38
CA PHE A 279 -1.59 -8.71 -13.30
C PHE A 279 -1.81 -10.10 -13.90
N ALA A 280 -1.04 -11.10 -13.48
CA ALA A 280 -1.09 -12.43 -14.09
C ALA A 280 -1.08 -13.56 -13.06
N ARG A 281 -1.91 -14.58 -13.26
CA ARG A 281 -1.96 -15.79 -12.41
C ARG A 281 -2.25 -15.44 -10.96
N ILE A 282 -3.42 -14.85 -10.73
CA ILE A 282 -3.85 -14.37 -9.42
C ILE A 282 -5.10 -15.11 -8.98
N THR A 283 -5.12 -15.57 -7.73
CA THR A 283 -6.35 -16.01 -7.07
C THR A 283 -6.78 -14.93 -6.08
N LEU A 284 -8.05 -14.53 -6.07
CA LEU A 284 -8.55 -13.47 -5.18
C LEU A 284 -9.82 -13.86 -4.41
N ASP A 285 -9.95 -13.33 -3.20
CA ASP A 285 -11.15 -13.43 -2.37
C ASP A 285 -11.44 -12.04 -1.78
N CYS A 286 -12.38 -11.33 -2.42
CA CYS A 286 -12.69 -9.93 -2.16
C CYS A 286 -14.06 -9.76 -1.50
N HIS A 287 -14.12 -9.05 -0.38
CA HIS A 287 -15.32 -8.84 0.45
C HIS A 287 -15.58 -7.37 0.72
N GLU A 288 -16.83 -7.03 0.95
CA GLU A 288 -17.20 -5.68 1.38
C GLU A 288 -16.65 -5.34 2.77
N THR A 289 -16.29 -4.07 2.93
CA THR A 289 -16.06 -3.40 4.21
C THR A 289 -17.18 -2.40 4.51
N PRO A 290 -17.31 -1.91 5.76
CA PRO A 290 -18.13 -0.74 6.05
C PRO A 290 -17.73 0.45 5.15
N ALA A 291 -18.69 1.32 4.83
CA ALA A 291 -18.54 2.32 3.76
C ALA A 291 -17.45 3.40 3.99
N GLY A 292 -16.88 3.51 5.20
CA GLY A 292 -15.79 4.45 5.52
C GLY A 292 -14.39 3.88 5.31
N PHE A 293 -14.30 2.69 4.74
CA PHE A 293 -13.13 2.26 3.99
C PHE A 293 -13.29 2.60 2.52
N TRP A 294 -12.16 2.75 1.83
CA TRP A 294 -12.15 2.80 0.37
C TRP A 294 -12.31 1.39 -0.20
N GLY A 295 -13.19 1.23 -1.18
CA GLY A 295 -13.54 -0.05 -1.80
C GLY A 295 -14.74 -0.74 -1.16
N SER A 296 -15.32 -1.61 -1.97
CA SER A 296 -16.54 -2.36 -1.69
C SER A 296 -16.47 -3.77 -2.30
N GLY A 297 -15.38 -4.50 -2.04
CA GLY A 297 -15.25 -5.89 -2.48
C GLY A 297 -14.86 -6.08 -3.95
N GLU A 298 -14.26 -5.09 -4.61
CA GLU A 298 -13.94 -5.17 -6.04
C GLU A 298 -12.75 -6.10 -6.33
N ALA A 299 -12.91 -6.99 -7.31
CA ALA A 299 -11.78 -7.77 -7.83
C ALA A 299 -10.75 -6.86 -8.53
N VAL A 300 -11.24 -5.88 -9.29
CA VAL A 300 -10.45 -4.95 -10.08
C VAL A 300 -11.07 -3.56 -10.00
N THR A 301 -10.25 -2.55 -9.69
CA THR A 301 -10.64 -1.13 -9.74
C THR A 301 -9.58 -0.34 -10.48
N ILE A 302 -9.94 0.26 -11.61
CA ILE A 302 -9.08 1.21 -12.34
C ILE A 302 -9.85 2.51 -12.49
N ASN A 303 -9.30 3.61 -11.99
CA ASN A 303 -9.92 4.91 -12.18
C ASN A 303 -8.94 6.05 -12.45
N THR A 304 -9.37 6.97 -13.30
CA THR A 304 -8.70 8.26 -13.56
C THR A 304 -9.64 9.37 -13.16
N ILE A 305 -9.34 10.03 -12.05
CA ILE A 305 -10.13 11.10 -11.46
C ILE A 305 -9.17 12.25 -11.17
N GLU A 306 -9.49 13.48 -11.56
CA GLU A 306 -8.64 14.61 -11.23
C GLU A 306 -8.63 14.82 -9.72
N ARG A 307 -7.45 14.82 -9.07
CA ARG A 307 -7.41 15.18 -7.63
C ARG A 307 -7.48 16.69 -7.46
N ARG A 308 -6.75 17.42 -8.30
CA ARG A 308 -6.59 18.87 -8.22
C ARG A 308 -6.80 19.46 -9.61
N PRO A 309 -8.06 19.71 -10.03
CA PRO A 309 -8.37 20.25 -11.36
C PRO A 309 -7.61 21.56 -11.65
N GLU A 310 -7.27 22.32 -10.61
CA GLU A 310 -6.45 23.53 -10.69
C GLU A 310 -4.96 23.29 -11.02
N GLU A 311 -4.44 22.08 -10.75
CA GLU A 311 -3.03 21.71 -11.01
C GLU A 311 -2.86 20.92 -12.31
N GLY A 312 -3.94 20.35 -12.83
CA GLY A 312 -3.95 19.61 -14.10
C GLY A 312 -4.77 18.32 -14.03
N PRO A 313 -4.88 17.61 -15.17
CA PRO A 313 -5.68 16.41 -15.27
C PRO A 313 -5.03 15.20 -14.58
N ALA A 314 -5.82 14.16 -14.34
CA ALA A 314 -5.31 12.85 -13.99
C ALA A 314 -4.40 12.29 -15.10
N GLY A 315 -3.43 11.48 -14.71
CA GLY A 315 -2.55 10.83 -15.67
C GLY A 315 -3.28 9.75 -16.48
N ARG A 316 -2.91 9.58 -17.74
CA ARG A 316 -3.47 8.51 -18.57
C ARG A 316 -3.08 7.14 -18.03
N VAL A 317 -3.97 6.16 -18.17
CA VAL A 317 -3.74 4.75 -17.86
C VAL A 317 -3.83 3.96 -19.16
N THR A 318 -2.77 3.24 -19.51
CA THR A 318 -2.73 2.49 -20.77
C THR A 318 -1.92 1.20 -20.70
N ASN A 319 -2.17 0.31 -21.66
CA ASN A 319 -1.50 -0.99 -21.78
C ASN A 319 -1.59 -1.81 -20.49
N ILE A 320 -2.83 -2.03 -20.03
CA ILE A 320 -3.11 -2.80 -18.82
C ILE A 320 -3.56 -4.21 -19.22
N THR A 321 -2.88 -5.23 -18.70
CA THR A 321 -3.26 -6.62 -18.92
C THR A 321 -3.60 -7.28 -17.59
N ILE A 322 -4.80 -7.84 -17.49
CA ILE A 322 -5.26 -8.64 -16.36
C ILE A 322 -5.57 -10.02 -16.92
N GLU A 323 -4.78 -11.02 -16.55
CA GLU A 323 -4.93 -12.36 -17.10
C GLU A 323 -4.75 -13.49 -16.11
N ASP A 324 -5.41 -14.62 -16.38
CA ASP A 324 -5.37 -15.81 -15.52
C ASP A 324 -5.78 -15.48 -14.07
N VAL A 325 -6.91 -14.77 -13.92
CA VAL A 325 -7.44 -14.35 -12.61
C VAL A 325 -8.65 -15.19 -12.25
N THR A 326 -8.64 -15.79 -11.06
CA THR A 326 -9.75 -16.60 -10.55
C THR A 326 -10.13 -16.23 -9.11
N GLY A 327 -11.34 -16.56 -8.68
CA GLY A 327 -11.75 -16.40 -7.28
C GLY A 327 -13.12 -15.78 -7.06
N SER A 328 -13.28 -15.01 -5.99
CA SER A 328 -14.56 -14.40 -5.57
C SER A 328 -14.47 -12.89 -5.36
N MET A 329 -15.59 -12.21 -5.62
CA MET A 329 -15.77 -10.80 -5.29
C MET A 329 -17.19 -10.55 -4.78
N GLU A 330 -17.34 -9.69 -3.78
CA GLU A 330 -18.64 -9.18 -3.33
C GLU A 330 -19.06 -7.89 -4.05
N GLY A 331 -18.10 -7.19 -4.67
CA GLY A 331 -18.32 -6.02 -5.53
C GLY A 331 -18.36 -6.37 -7.02
N ALA A 332 -17.68 -5.55 -7.83
CA ALA A 332 -17.60 -5.69 -9.28
C ALA A 332 -16.16 -5.53 -9.80
N ILE A 333 -15.96 -5.77 -11.10
CA ILE A 333 -14.84 -5.19 -11.85
C ILE A 333 -15.26 -3.78 -12.26
N ASN A 334 -14.49 -2.77 -11.86
CA ASN A 334 -14.84 -1.36 -12.03
C ASN A 334 -13.74 -0.58 -12.77
N LEU A 335 -14.08 -0.03 -13.94
CA LEU A 335 -13.17 0.76 -14.79
C LEU A 335 -13.79 2.14 -15.08
N VAL A 336 -13.30 3.22 -14.49
CA VAL A 336 -13.93 4.55 -14.59
C VAL A 336 -12.94 5.63 -14.98
N ALA A 337 -13.13 6.22 -16.15
CA ALA A 337 -12.44 7.44 -16.53
C ALA A 337 -13.39 8.64 -16.44
N GLU A 338 -12.97 9.70 -15.73
CA GLU A 338 -13.69 10.97 -15.69
C GLU A 338 -13.78 11.63 -17.08
N HIS A 339 -12.77 11.43 -17.92
CA HIS A 339 -12.69 11.97 -19.27
C HIS A 339 -12.39 10.87 -20.30
N PRO A 340 -13.07 10.87 -21.47
CA PRO A 340 -12.77 9.93 -22.56
C PRO A 340 -11.28 9.92 -22.91
N GLY A 341 -10.71 8.74 -23.12
CA GLY A 341 -9.28 8.55 -23.39
C GLY A 341 -8.37 8.60 -22.15
N GLY A 342 -8.92 8.83 -20.96
CA GLY A 342 -8.19 8.74 -19.69
C GLY A 342 -7.66 7.32 -19.42
N ILE A 343 -8.47 6.31 -19.75
CA ILE A 343 -8.08 4.88 -19.68
C ILE A 343 -8.23 4.28 -21.08
N SER A 344 -7.19 3.59 -21.55
CA SER A 344 -7.20 2.97 -22.89
C SER A 344 -6.39 1.69 -22.97
N GLY A 345 -6.83 0.70 -23.76
CA GLY A 345 -6.06 -0.53 -23.98
C GLY A 345 -5.97 -1.41 -22.74
N VAL A 346 -7.13 -1.67 -22.13
CA VAL A 346 -7.28 -2.64 -21.03
C VAL A 346 -7.68 -3.99 -21.61
N VAL A 347 -6.94 -5.03 -21.27
CA VAL A 347 -7.23 -6.42 -21.67
C VAL A 347 -7.56 -7.24 -20.43
N LEU A 348 -8.77 -7.80 -20.41
CA LEU A 348 -9.19 -8.84 -19.47
C LEU A 348 -9.16 -10.18 -20.21
N ARG A 349 -8.32 -11.12 -19.78
CA ARG A 349 -8.13 -12.40 -20.48
C ARG A 349 -8.13 -13.59 -19.53
N ARG A 350 -8.95 -14.61 -19.78
CA ARG A 350 -9.04 -15.82 -18.93
C ARG A 350 -9.29 -15.44 -17.46
N VAL A 351 -10.37 -14.70 -17.25
CA VAL A 351 -10.82 -14.24 -15.93
C VAL A 351 -12.07 -15.01 -15.54
N ALA A 352 -12.02 -15.77 -14.46
CA ALA A 352 -13.13 -16.59 -13.98
C ALA A 352 -13.46 -16.30 -12.50
N LEU A 353 -14.49 -15.49 -12.27
CA LEU A 353 -14.85 -15.02 -10.93
C LEU A 353 -16.23 -15.52 -10.51
N ARG A 354 -16.46 -15.60 -9.20
CA ARG A 354 -17.80 -15.74 -8.61
C ARG A 354 -18.20 -14.42 -7.94
N GLN A 355 -19.32 -13.84 -8.36
CA GLN A 355 -19.89 -12.66 -7.72
C GLN A 355 -20.84 -13.09 -6.61
N LEU A 356 -20.62 -12.60 -5.39
CA LEU A 356 -21.38 -12.95 -4.19
C LEU A 356 -22.11 -11.72 -3.62
N PRO A 357 -23.26 -11.87 -2.96
CA PRO A 357 -23.84 -10.77 -2.20
C PRO A 357 -22.97 -10.42 -1.00
N GLY A 358 -22.57 -9.16 -0.89
CA GLY A 358 -21.92 -8.64 0.31
C GLY A 358 -22.90 -8.32 1.44
N ARG A 359 -22.38 -8.29 2.67
CA ARG A 359 -23.19 -8.13 3.88
C ARG A 359 -23.57 -6.69 4.20
N PHE A 360 -22.83 -5.71 3.67
CA PHE A 360 -23.00 -4.28 3.96
C PHE A 360 -23.79 -3.56 2.87
N GLY A 361 -23.87 -4.13 1.66
CA GLY A 361 -24.48 -3.51 0.49
C GLY A 361 -23.65 -2.35 -0.07
N THR A 362 -22.40 -2.19 0.37
CA THR A 362 -21.50 -1.15 -0.13
C THR A 362 -21.12 -1.39 -1.59
N GLY A 363 -21.10 -2.64 -2.04
CA GLY A 363 -20.86 -3.04 -3.42
C GLY A 363 -21.94 -2.58 -4.39
N LEU A 364 -23.11 -2.10 -3.90
CA LEU A 364 -24.16 -1.54 -4.78
C LEU A 364 -23.79 -0.17 -5.38
N ALA A 365 -22.66 0.40 -4.96
CA ALA A 365 -22.05 1.60 -5.52
C ALA A 365 -20.61 1.32 -5.93
N TYR A 366 -20.09 2.09 -6.89
CA TYR A 366 -18.67 2.09 -7.22
C TYR A 366 -17.95 3.24 -6.53
N ASP A 367 -16.70 2.98 -6.14
CA ASP A 367 -15.86 3.93 -5.42
C ASP A 367 -14.87 4.64 -6.35
N ILE A 368 -14.96 5.97 -6.41
CA ILE A 368 -14.02 6.84 -7.12
C ILE A 368 -13.16 7.69 -6.17
N ARG A 369 -13.28 7.51 -4.85
CA ARG A 369 -12.51 8.26 -3.86
C ARG A 369 -11.00 7.99 -4.00
N PRO A 370 -10.15 8.97 -3.64
CA PRO A 370 -10.50 10.34 -3.31
C PRO A 370 -10.83 11.14 -4.58
N THR A 371 -11.70 12.14 -4.42
CA THR A 371 -12.17 13.09 -5.43
C THR A 371 -11.77 14.52 -5.05
N PRO A 372 -12.00 15.53 -5.91
CA PRO A 372 -11.82 16.94 -5.52
C PRO A 372 -12.74 17.40 -4.37
N ALA A 373 -13.86 16.72 -4.15
CA ALA A 373 -14.94 17.15 -3.25
C ALA A 373 -14.80 16.63 -1.81
N ASP A 374 -13.93 15.65 -1.58
CA ASP A 374 -13.59 15.05 -0.28
C ASP A 374 -12.10 15.22 0.08
N ARG A 375 -11.43 16.17 -0.58
CA ARG A 375 -10.05 16.52 -0.30
C ARG A 375 -9.85 17.04 1.12
N PHE A 376 -8.91 16.44 1.83
CA PHE A 376 -8.55 16.81 3.22
C PHE A 376 -8.08 18.26 3.36
N ASP A 377 -7.43 18.83 2.33
CA ASP A 377 -6.88 20.19 2.38
C ASP A 377 -7.90 21.29 2.08
N ARG A 378 -9.15 20.92 1.73
CA ARG A 378 -10.23 21.89 1.48
C ARG A 378 -11.17 22.07 2.66
N PHE A 379 -11.05 21.22 3.69
CA PHE A 379 -12.03 21.17 4.78
C PHE A 379 -11.36 20.80 6.10
N GLU A 380 -11.80 21.45 7.18
CA GLU A 380 -11.44 21.04 8.54
C GLU A 380 -12.07 19.68 8.89
N GLU A 381 -11.54 18.97 9.91
CA GLU A 381 -12.00 17.63 10.33
C GLU A 381 -13.47 17.58 10.83
N GLU A 382 -14.19 18.71 10.87
CA GLU A 382 -15.60 18.76 11.26
C GLU A 382 -16.44 17.79 10.39
N ASN A 383 -17.11 16.84 11.05
CA ASN A 383 -17.98 15.79 10.47
C ASN A 383 -17.29 14.67 9.67
N ALA A 384 -15.99 14.44 9.85
CA ALA A 384 -15.25 13.39 9.12
C ALA A 384 -14.77 12.20 9.96
N SER A 385 -15.05 12.15 11.27
CA SER A 385 -14.53 11.13 12.20
C SER A 385 -13.00 10.91 12.10
N GLY A 386 -12.23 11.93 11.70
CA GLY A 386 -10.78 11.82 11.46
C GLY A 386 -10.40 11.14 10.14
N ARG A 387 -11.32 11.03 9.17
CA ARG A 387 -11.15 10.39 7.85
C ARG A 387 -11.75 11.23 6.73
N VAL A 388 -11.29 12.48 6.59
CA VAL A 388 -11.89 13.50 5.69
C VAL A 388 -12.07 13.02 4.24
N ASN A 389 -11.17 12.17 3.75
CA ASN A 389 -11.16 11.64 2.38
C ASN A 389 -11.81 10.26 2.23
N ALA A 390 -12.38 9.67 3.29
CA ALA A 390 -13.08 8.38 3.22
C ALA A 390 -14.48 8.42 3.83
N TRP A 391 -14.74 9.36 4.75
CA TRP A 391 -15.98 9.42 5.51
C TRP A 391 -16.56 10.84 5.55
N ARG A 392 -16.91 11.35 4.35
CA ARG A 392 -17.51 12.68 4.19
C ARG A 392 -18.83 12.57 3.45
N PHE A 393 -19.87 13.13 4.02
CA PHE A 393 -21.22 13.13 3.44
C PHE A 393 -21.46 14.37 2.59
N GLY A 394 -22.08 14.17 1.42
CA GLY A 394 -22.59 15.23 0.56
C GLY A 394 -23.95 15.75 1.04
N PRO A 395 -24.48 16.81 0.40
CA PRO A 395 -25.80 17.38 0.73
C PRO A 395 -26.97 16.40 0.54
N ASP A 396 -26.77 15.34 -0.22
CA ASP A 396 -27.73 14.25 -0.47
C ASP A 396 -27.71 13.17 0.62
N GLY A 397 -26.85 13.33 1.65
CA GLY A 397 -26.71 12.35 2.74
C GLY A 397 -25.95 11.09 2.33
N LYS A 398 -25.29 11.07 1.17
CA LYS A 398 -24.42 9.97 0.73
C LYS A 398 -22.96 10.32 0.93
N ILE A 399 -22.10 9.31 1.00
CA ILE A 399 -20.66 9.51 1.04
C ILE A 399 -20.18 10.01 -0.32
N ILE A 400 -19.43 11.09 -0.33
CA ILE A 400 -18.88 11.68 -1.56
C ILE A 400 -17.97 10.66 -2.25
N GLY A 401 -18.15 10.46 -3.56
CA GLY A 401 -17.36 9.54 -4.37
C GLY A 401 -17.82 8.08 -4.34
N LEU A 402 -18.87 7.74 -3.58
CA LEU A 402 -19.62 6.49 -3.76
C LEU A 402 -20.81 6.76 -4.69
N ILE A 403 -20.81 6.13 -5.86
CA ILE A 403 -21.80 6.40 -6.91
C ILE A 403 -22.58 5.13 -7.23
N ASP A 404 -23.91 5.23 -7.20
CA ASP A 404 -24.79 4.11 -7.57
C ASP A 404 -24.53 3.67 -9.03
N TYR A 405 -24.45 2.36 -9.28
CA TYR A 405 -24.35 1.86 -10.65
C TYR A 405 -25.65 2.15 -11.43
N PRO A 406 -25.56 2.54 -12.72
CA PRO A 406 -26.73 2.67 -13.57
C PRO A 406 -27.49 1.34 -13.68
N GLY A 407 -28.72 1.30 -13.15
CA GLY A 407 -29.55 0.09 -13.18
C GLY A 407 -29.14 -1.00 -12.19
N GLY A 408 -28.27 -0.70 -11.21
CA GLY A 408 -27.79 -1.65 -10.20
C GLY A 408 -26.39 -2.21 -10.49
N MET A 409 -25.83 -2.97 -9.55
CA MET A 409 -24.45 -3.51 -9.62
C MET A 409 -24.32 -4.57 -10.73
N PRO A 410 -23.50 -4.35 -11.77
CA PRO A 410 -23.15 -5.37 -12.76
C PRO A 410 -21.99 -6.25 -12.26
N ALA A 411 -21.56 -7.22 -13.07
CA ALA A 411 -20.30 -7.92 -12.83
C ALA A 411 -19.08 -7.12 -13.32
N VAL A 412 -19.25 -6.43 -14.46
CA VAL A 412 -18.25 -5.53 -15.04
C VAL A 412 -18.94 -4.19 -15.33
N PHE A 413 -18.41 -3.12 -14.75
CA PHE A 413 -18.77 -1.75 -15.07
C PHE A 413 -17.57 -1.05 -15.71
N ALA A 414 -17.79 -0.44 -16.87
CA ALA A 414 -16.81 0.42 -17.50
C ALA A 414 -17.47 1.72 -17.98
N SER A 415 -16.85 2.86 -17.69
CA SER A 415 -17.34 4.18 -18.08
C SER A 415 -16.19 5.02 -18.63
N GLY A 416 -16.35 5.54 -19.84
CA GLY A 416 -15.36 6.42 -20.47
C GLY A 416 -14.04 5.74 -20.88
N ILE A 417 -14.06 4.41 -21.07
CA ILE A 417 -12.88 3.60 -21.40
C ILE A 417 -12.79 3.34 -22.90
N ASP A 418 -11.58 3.49 -23.47
CA ASP A 418 -11.33 3.19 -24.89
C ASP A 418 -10.63 1.83 -25.08
N GLY A 419 -11.16 0.98 -25.96
CA GLY A 419 -10.47 -0.26 -26.36
C GLY A 419 -10.36 -1.31 -25.24
N LEU A 420 -11.41 -1.48 -24.43
CA LEU A 420 -11.55 -2.62 -23.52
C LEU A 420 -11.69 -3.92 -24.33
N VAL A 421 -10.80 -4.88 -24.10
CA VAL A 421 -10.86 -6.22 -24.70
C VAL A 421 -11.15 -7.24 -23.62
N MET A 422 -12.14 -8.10 -23.87
CA MET A 422 -12.51 -9.21 -22.98
C MET A 422 -12.42 -10.53 -23.74
N GLU A 423 -11.54 -11.41 -23.30
CA GLU A 423 -11.29 -12.74 -23.90
C GLU A 423 -11.43 -13.80 -22.81
N ASP A 424 -12.36 -14.74 -22.94
CA ASP A 424 -12.61 -15.78 -21.93
C ASP A 424 -12.84 -15.21 -20.51
N VAL A 425 -13.70 -14.19 -20.41
CA VAL A 425 -14.11 -13.58 -19.14
C VAL A 425 -15.47 -14.14 -18.74
N THR A 426 -15.53 -14.83 -17.60
CA THR A 426 -16.74 -15.43 -17.04
C THR A 426 -16.93 -14.98 -15.60
N VAL A 427 -18.14 -14.53 -15.25
CA VAL A 427 -18.53 -14.25 -13.88
C VAL A 427 -19.76 -15.08 -13.52
N ASP A 428 -19.60 -16.03 -12.61
CA ASP A 428 -20.70 -16.81 -12.02
C ASP A 428 -21.48 -15.91 -11.06
N ARG A 429 -22.77 -15.73 -11.32
CA ARG A 429 -23.68 -14.86 -10.54
C ARG A 429 -24.86 -15.70 -10.04
N PRO A 430 -25.49 -15.34 -8.91
CA PRO A 430 -26.66 -16.05 -8.41
C PRO A 430 -27.78 -16.12 -9.46
N GLU A 431 -28.43 -17.29 -9.57
CA GLU A 431 -29.51 -17.52 -10.55
C GLU A 431 -30.66 -16.53 -10.37
N ALA A 432 -31.08 -16.31 -9.12
CA ALA A 432 -31.95 -15.20 -8.73
C ALA A 432 -31.07 -14.03 -8.29
N LEU A 433 -30.99 -12.98 -9.11
CA LEU A 433 -30.18 -11.80 -8.79
C LEU A 433 -30.68 -11.10 -7.53
N PRO A 434 -29.80 -10.78 -6.57
CA PRO A 434 -30.15 -9.97 -5.41
C PRO A 434 -30.72 -8.61 -5.79
N GLN A 435 -31.49 -8.00 -4.87
CA GLN A 435 -32.00 -6.65 -5.06
C GLN A 435 -30.85 -5.65 -5.27
N GLY A 436 -31.02 -4.74 -6.23
CA GLY A 436 -30.01 -3.74 -6.58
C GLY A 436 -28.93 -4.25 -7.51
N TRP A 437 -28.97 -5.51 -7.96
CA TRP A 437 -28.07 -6.04 -8.98
C TRP A 437 -28.61 -5.80 -10.38
N ASN A 438 -27.72 -5.51 -11.31
CA ASN A 438 -28.07 -5.31 -12.71
C ASN A 438 -28.32 -6.66 -13.39
N ALA A 439 -29.39 -6.73 -14.20
CA ALA A 439 -29.67 -7.88 -15.05
C ALA A 439 -28.60 -8.08 -16.13
N GLN A 440 -28.00 -6.99 -16.62
CA GLN A 440 -26.85 -7.03 -17.52
C GLN A 440 -25.57 -7.25 -16.71
N ALA A 441 -24.84 -8.31 -17.02
CA ALA A 441 -23.57 -8.61 -16.35
C ALA A 441 -22.45 -7.61 -16.73
N VAL A 442 -22.51 -7.04 -17.93
CA VAL A 442 -21.54 -6.07 -18.43
C VAL A 442 -22.29 -4.79 -18.79
N VAL A 443 -21.88 -3.68 -18.20
CA VAL A 443 -22.43 -2.34 -18.45
C VAL A 443 -21.28 -1.44 -18.90
N LEU A 444 -21.38 -0.93 -20.12
CA LEU A 444 -20.43 -0.01 -20.74
C LEU A 444 -21.14 1.32 -20.99
N VAL A 445 -20.58 2.43 -20.52
CA VAL A 445 -21.15 3.78 -20.61
C VAL A 445 -20.22 4.75 -21.32
#